data_AF-A0A7V0T626-F1
#
_entry.id   AF-A0A7V0T626-F1
#
_cell.length_a   1.000
_cell.length_b   1.000
_cell.length_c   1.000
_cell.angle_alpha   90.00
_cell.angle_beta   90.00
_cell.angle_gamma   90.00
#
_symmetry.space_group_name_H-M   'P 1'
#
loop_
_entity.id
_entity.type
_entity.pdbx_description
1 polymer ?
#
loop_
_entity_poly.entity_id
_entity_poly.type
_entity_poly.pdbx_seq_one_letter_code
_entity_poly.pdbx_strand_id
1 'polypeptide(L)'
;MPRLQVMYDDYRDNGFIPLAININEALGIVLQYARLYTYPFLRDNGSVWSVYRQSGAVPLNYVVGPDGIIRYVAEGFNEAQIHAVIRQYLPDPIDHDVGVTRILRPTSAEDSGTTVVPACSVYNYGEHTETYQVRMRIGTHYDQVATVTGHAPGELRYVEFPTWTVLERGQHAVRCTTELPGDDIPSNSHRDIICQGNVYDIAVLRMFAPADTVDSAQTVVPSVEVHNLGTVPDIIKVRFEMSDGYWDTTSVILHPDRLDTLQLGPWTPQTLGVFQARCSVWGRWEMVWENNVIERTVRVVRTGVAEEAPGLLPGPDRVPMLVRGILNMPADDAAASLHDASGRKVMALVPGENDVRHLAPGVYFVRTKGFEGSNGQEAKGSRVTKVVLER
;
A
#
# COMPACT_ATOMS: atom_id res chain seq x y z
N MET A 1 -23.97 -0.98 -29.46
CA MET A 1 -23.87 -2.40 -29.08
C MET A 1 -22.46 -2.86 -29.39
N PRO A 2 -21.70 -3.46 -28.47
CA PRO A 2 -20.26 -3.69 -28.68
C PRO A 2 -19.95 -4.50 -29.94
N ARG A 3 -20.73 -5.55 -30.22
CA ARG A 3 -20.58 -6.38 -31.43
C ARG A 3 -20.84 -5.60 -32.73
N LEU A 4 -21.86 -4.74 -32.76
CA LEU A 4 -22.15 -3.90 -33.93
C LEU A 4 -21.09 -2.83 -34.15
N GLN A 5 -20.49 -2.31 -33.07
CA GLN A 5 -19.38 -1.37 -33.15
C GLN A 5 -18.14 -2.03 -33.78
N VAL A 6 -17.79 -3.25 -33.37
CA VAL A 6 -16.68 -4.00 -33.97
C VAL A 6 -16.90 -4.19 -35.47
N MET A 7 -18.08 -4.69 -35.88
CA MET A 7 -18.40 -4.84 -37.31
C MET A 7 -18.35 -3.52 -38.08
N TYR A 8 -18.77 -2.42 -37.45
CA TYR A 8 -18.67 -1.10 -38.07
C TYR A 8 -17.22 -0.68 -38.25
N ASP A 9 -16.41 -0.80 -37.21
CA ASP A 9 -15.00 -0.44 -37.29
C ASP A 9 -14.24 -1.31 -38.31
N ASP A 10 -14.68 -2.55 -38.51
CA ASP A 10 -14.14 -3.46 -39.53
C ASP A 10 -14.54 -3.06 -40.96
N TYR A 11 -15.82 -2.81 -41.23
CA TYR A 11 -16.30 -2.70 -42.61
C TYR A 11 -16.66 -1.27 -43.05
N ARG A 12 -16.53 -0.25 -42.19
CA ARG A 12 -16.96 1.11 -42.55
C ARG A 12 -16.21 1.69 -43.74
N ASP A 13 -14.93 1.38 -43.85
CA ASP A 13 -14.09 1.87 -44.93
C ASP A 13 -14.40 1.12 -46.25
N ASN A 14 -14.99 -0.08 -46.14
CA ASN A 14 -15.60 -0.84 -47.24
C ASN A 14 -17.09 -0.47 -47.46
N GLY A 15 -17.57 0.63 -46.88
CA GLY A 15 -18.91 1.16 -47.14
C GLY A 15 -20.04 0.59 -46.28
N PHE A 16 -19.76 -0.21 -45.25
CA PHE A 16 -20.78 -0.67 -44.31
C PHE A 16 -21.13 0.43 -43.30
N ILE A 17 -22.41 0.79 -43.20
CA ILE A 17 -22.91 1.76 -42.23
C ILE A 17 -24.08 1.16 -41.46
N PRO A 18 -23.92 0.84 -40.17
CA PRO A 18 -25.04 0.46 -39.33
C PRO A 18 -25.85 1.69 -38.94
N LEU A 19 -27.16 1.59 -39.09
CA LEU A 19 -28.11 2.61 -38.65
C LEU A 19 -28.95 2.08 -37.50
N ALA A 20 -28.73 2.59 -36.29
CA ALA A 20 -29.58 2.23 -35.16
C ALA A 20 -30.83 3.12 -35.14
N ILE A 21 -31.99 2.51 -35.37
CA ILE A 21 -33.28 3.22 -35.40
C ILE A 21 -33.95 3.06 -34.04
N ASN A 22 -34.18 4.19 -33.36
CA ASN A 22 -35.01 4.24 -32.16
C ASN A 22 -36.49 4.35 -32.56
N ILE A 23 -37.28 3.34 -32.19
CA ILE A 23 -38.70 3.24 -32.55
C ILE A 23 -39.64 3.68 -31.42
N ASN A 24 -39.24 3.62 -30.14
CA ASN A 24 -40.11 4.02 -29.03
C ASN A 24 -39.39 4.31 -27.69
N GLU A 25 -38.08 4.53 -27.71
CA GLU A 25 -37.27 4.78 -26.53
C GLU A 25 -37.17 6.28 -26.22
N ALA A 26 -37.03 6.62 -24.94
CA ALA A 26 -36.86 8.01 -24.53
C ALA A 26 -35.53 8.59 -25.06
N LEU A 27 -35.56 9.84 -25.56
CA LEU A 27 -34.38 10.46 -26.18
C LEU A 27 -33.17 10.52 -25.23
N GLY A 28 -33.40 10.70 -23.93
CA GLY A 28 -32.34 10.69 -22.92
C GLY A 28 -31.58 9.37 -22.87
N ILE A 29 -32.26 8.23 -23.04
CA ILE A 29 -31.66 6.90 -23.08
C ILE A 29 -30.89 6.72 -24.38
N VAL A 30 -31.46 7.12 -25.53
CA VAL A 30 -30.76 7.05 -26.82
C VAL A 30 -29.46 7.85 -26.82
N LEU A 31 -29.48 9.06 -26.25
CA LEU A 31 -28.28 9.90 -26.17
C LEU A 31 -27.19 9.30 -25.28
N GLN A 32 -27.53 8.51 -24.26
CA GLN A 32 -26.54 7.77 -23.48
C GLN A 32 -25.84 6.72 -24.35
N TYR A 33 -26.60 5.94 -25.13
CA TYR A 33 -26.02 4.96 -26.05
C TYR A 33 -25.23 5.61 -27.20
N ALA A 34 -25.74 6.69 -27.80
CA ALA A 34 -25.07 7.39 -28.89
C ALA A 34 -23.73 8.04 -28.49
N ARG A 35 -23.48 8.25 -27.18
CA ARG A 35 -22.17 8.69 -26.66
C ARG A 35 -21.14 7.56 -26.59
N LEU A 36 -21.57 6.30 -26.64
CA LEU A 36 -20.70 5.13 -26.49
C LEU A 36 -20.26 4.52 -27.84
N TYR A 37 -20.90 4.92 -28.94
CA TYR A 37 -20.71 4.31 -30.25
C TYR A 37 -20.59 5.39 -31.33
N THR A 38 -19.86 5.08 -32.41
CA THR A 38 -19.55 6.07 -33.46
C THR A 38 -20.48 5.99 -34.67
N TYR A 39 -21.27 4.92 -34.79
CA TYR A 39 -22.23 4.78 -35.88
C TYR A 39 -23.52 5.62 -35.67
N PRO A 40 -24.24 5.99 -36.74
CA PRO A 40 -25.42 6.86 -36.64
C PRO A 40 -26.60 6.26 -35.86
N PHE A 41 -27.29 7.13 -35.10
CA PHE A 41 -28.57 6.83 -34.45
C PHE A 41 -29.66 7.73 -35.03
N LEU A 42 -30.77 7.13 -35.47
CA LEU A 42 -31.92 7.83 -36.02
C LEU A 42 -33.12 7.68 -35.09
N ARG A 43 -33.76 8.80 -34.76
CA ARG A 43 -35.03 8.79 -34.05
C ARG A 43 -36.16 8.67 -35.06
N ASP A 44 -36.91 7.58 -34.98
CA ASP A 44 -38.13 7.46 -35.75
C ASP A 44 -39.22 8.41 -35.22
N ASN A 45 -40.06 8.90 -36.12
CA ASN A 45 -41.22 9.72 -35.79
C ASN A 45 -42.49 8.87 -35.53
N GLY A 46 -42.34 7.55 -35.38
CA GLY A 46 -43.40 6.58 -35.16
C GLY A 46 -43.93 5.93 -36.45
N SER A 47 -43.30 6.17 -37.60
CA SER A 47 -43.77 5.66 -38.89
C SER A 47 -43.07 4.38 -39.34
N VAL A 48 -41.83 4.13 -38.88
CA VAL A 48 -41.04 2.94 -39.25
C VAL A 48 -41.76 1.65 -38.86
N TRP A 49 -42.48 1.65 -37.73
CA TRP A 49 -43.25 0.50 -37.22
C TRP A 49 -44.21 -0.10 -38.25
N SER A 50 -44.88 0.74 -39.05
CA SER A 50 -45.87 0.30 -40.04
C SER A 50 -45.25 -0.05 -41.39
N VAL A 51 -44.07 0.49 -41.72
CA VAL A 51 -43.43 0.33 -43.03
C VAL A 51 -42.64 -0.97 -43.14
N TYR A 52 -41.96 -1.38 -42.07
CA TYR A 52 -41.00 -2.49 -42.12
C TYR A 52 -41.48 -3.79 -41.45
N ARG A 53 -42.75 -3.86 -41.03
CA ARG A 53 -43.31 -5.07 -40.43
C ARG A 53 -43.29 -6.23 -41.43
N GLN A 54 -42.66 -7.34 -41.06
CA GLN A 54 -42.56 -8.56 -41.88
C GLN A 54 -43.25 -9.71 -41.15
N SER A 55 -44.16 -10.41 -41.82
CA SER A 55 -44.84 -11.61 -41.28
C SER A 55 -45.45 -11.44 -39.88
N GLY A 56 -45.92 -10.23 -39.55
CA GLY A 56 -46.53 -9.93 -38.25
C GLY A 56 -45.55 -9.49 -37.16
N ALA A 57 -44.23 -9.56 -37.38
CA ALA A 57 -43.18 -9.13 -36.46
C ALA A 57 -42.40 -7.91 -36.98
N VAL A 58 -41.65 -7.25 -36.09
CA VAL A 58 -40.70 -6.19 -36.46
C VAL A 58 -39.29 -6.76 -36.27
N PRO A 59 -38.62 -7.15 -37.37
CA PRO A 59 -37.22 -7.54 -37.32
C PRO A 59 -36.37 -6.46 -36.64
N LEU A 60 -35.47 -6.88 -35.76
CA LEU A 60 -34.57 -5.98 -35.01
C LEU A 60 -33.33 -5.60 -35.84
N ASN A 61 -33.01 -6.39 -36.87
CA ASN A 61 -31.85 -6.16 -37.73
C ASN A 61 -32.22 -6.35 -39.21
N TYR A 62 -31.75 -5.42 -40.03
CA TYR A 62 -31.83 -5.48 -41.49
C TYR A 62 -30.43 -5.29 -42.06
N VAL A 63 -30.11 -6.01 -43.14
CA VAL A 63 -29.00 -5.63 -44.03
C VAL A 63 -29.63 -5.15 -45.33
N VAL A 64 -29.33 -3.93 -45.72
CA VAL A 64 -29.82 -3.32 -46.96
C VAL A 64 -28.62 -3.19 -47.89
N GLY A 65 -28.75 -3.74 -49.10
CA GLY A 65 -27.73 -3.62 -50.13
C GLY A 65 -27.60 -2.18 -50.65
N PRO A 66 -26.52 -1.88 -51.38
CA PRO A 66 -26.29 -0.55 -51.95
C PRO A 66 -27.39 -0.12 -52.95
N ASP A 67 -28.15 -1.08 -53.49
CA ASP A 67 -29.31 -0.85 -54.37
C ASP A 67 -30.62 -0.60 -53.61
N GLY A 68 -30.59 -0.51 -52.28
CA GLY A 68 -31.76 -0.29 -51.44
C GLY A 68 -32.60 -1.54 -51.18
N ILE A 69 -32.15 -2.72 -51.63
CA ILE A 69 -32.85 -3.99 -51.44
C ILE A 69 -32.46 -4.61 -50.10
N ILE A 70 -33.43 -5.03 -49.31
CA ILE A 70 -33.21 -5.78 -48.06
C ILE A 70 -32.66 -7.18 -48.41
N ARG A 71 -31.45 -7.49 -47.94
CA ARG A 71 -30.73 -8.76 -48.15
C ARG A 71 -30.85 -9.74 -46.99
N TYR A 72 -31.04 -9.21 -45.78
CA TYR A 72 -31.19 -10.01 -44.59
C TYR A 72 -32.13 -9.34 -43.61
N VAL A 73 -32.89 -10.18 -42.90
CA VAL A 73 -33.91 -9.79 -41.93
C VAL A 73 -33.81 -10.75 -40.75
N ALA A 74 -33.68 -10.23 -39.53
CA ALA A 74 -33.68 -11.06 -38.33
C ALA A 74 -34.35 -10.40 -37.14
N GLU A 75 -35.09 -11.20 -36.36
CA GLU A 75 -35.66 -10.80 -35.07
C GLU A 75 -34.60 -10.75 -33.95
N GLY A 76 -33.41 -11.30 -34.18
CA GLY A 76 -32.29 -11.28 -33.25
C GLY A 76 -30.99 -10.88 -33.94
N PHE A 77 -29.88 -10.95 -33.21
CA PHE A 77 -28.55 -10.64 -33.72
C PHE A 77 -27.70 -11.91 -33.79
N ASN A 78 -27.48 -12.43 -34.99
CA ASN A 78 -26.54 -13.51 -35.25
C ASN A 78 -25.33 -12.94 -36.01
N GLU A 79 -24.26 -12.70 -35.27
CA GLU A 79 -23.03 -12.06 -35.78
C GLU A 79 -22.45 -12.78 -36.99
N ALA A 80 -22.29 -14.11 -36.91
CA ALA A 80 -21.72 -14.91 -38.00
C ALA A 80 -22.56 -14.82 -39.29
N GLN A 81 -23.88 -14.86 -39.17
CA GLN A 81 -24.77 -14.70 -40.33
C GLN A 81 -24.71 -13.27 -40.90
N ILE A 82 -24.66 -12.25 -40.04
CA ILE A 82 -24.57 -10.86 -40.48
C ILE A 82 -23.24 -10.60 -41.19
N HIS A 83 -22.11 -11.07 -40.65
CA HIS A 83 -20.80 -11.00 -41.33
C HIS A 83 -20.86 -11.68 -42.71
N ALA A 84 -21.42 -12.89 -42.79
CA ALA A 84 -21.53 -13.62 -44.06
C ALA A 84 -22.36 -12.84 -45.09
N VAL A 85 -23.48 -12.23 -44.67
CA VAL A 85 -24.30 -11.41 -45.56
C VAL A 85 -23.56 -10.13 -45.95
N ILE A 86 -23.00 -9.37 -45.01
CA ILE A 86 -22.31 -8.10 -45.30
C ILE A 86 -21.22 -8.32 -46.33
N ARG A 87 -20.34 -9.31 -46.11
CA ARG A 87 -19.22 -9.64 -47.02
C ARG A 87 -19.66 -9.92 -48.44
N GLN A 88 -20.84 -10.53 -48.64
CA GLN A 88 -21.39 -10.79 -49.98
C GLN A 88 -21.76 -9.50 -50.75
N TYR A 89 -22.07 -8.42 -50.04
CA TYR A 89 -22.59 -7.17 -50.62
C TYR A 89 -21.69 -5.95 -50.36
N LEU A 90 -20.47 -6.15 -49.86
CA LEU A 90 -19.48 -5.08 -49.86
C LEU A 90 -19.14 -4.70 -51.32
N PRO A 91 -18.90 -3.41 -51.61
CA PRO A 91 -18.55 -2.96 -52.96
C PRO A 91 -17.26 -3.61 -53.49
N ASP A 92 -16.29 -3.81 -52.60
CA ASP A 92 -15.03 -4.49 -52.88
C ASP A 92 -14.97 -5.80 -52.09
N PRO A 93 -14.57 -6.93 -52.71
CA PRO A 93 -14.41 -8.20 -52.02
C PRO A 93 -13.27 -8.13 -51.00
N ILE A 94 -13.37 -8.96 -49.97
CA ILE A 94 -12.32 -9.11 -48.95
C ILE A 94 -11.48 -10.33 -49.34
N ASP A 95 -10.40 -10.08 -50.09
CA ASP A 95 -9.55 -11.12 -50.67
C ASP A 95 -8.38 -11.44 -49.71
N HIS A 96 -7.80 -10.41 -49.09
CA HIS A 96 -6.62 -10.47 -48.23
C HIS A 96 -6.93 -9.88 -46.84
N ASP A 97 -7.20 -10.72 -45.84
CA ASP A 97 -7.52 -10.24 -44.48
C ASP A 97 -6.98 -11.22 -43.44
N VAL A 98 -6.04 -10.75 -42.61
CA VAL A 98 -5.55 -11.49 -41.44
C VAL A 98 -5.60 -10.62 -40.18
N GLY A 99 -6.30 -11.13 -39.17
CA GLY A 99 -6.53 -10.39 -37.94
C GLY A 99 -5.89 -11.04 -36.72
N VAL A 100 -5.54 -10.22 -35.73
CA VAL A 100 -5.21 -10.72 -34.39
C VAL A 100 -6.52 -11.00 -33.66
N THR A 101 -6.75 -12.25 -33.27
CA THR A 101 -7.96 -12.62 -32.53
C THR A 101 -7.82 -12.36 -31.04
N ARG A 102 -6.64 -12.69 -30.48
CA ARG A 102 -6.39 -12.53 -29.04
C ARG A 102 -4.89 -12.51 -28.72
N ILE A 103 -4.51 -11.69 -27.74
CA ILE A 103 -3.24 -11.84 -27.03
C ILE A 103 -3.45 -12.88 -25.90
N LEU A 104 -2.64 -13.94 -25.92
CA LEU A 104 -2.73 -15.06 -24.98
C LEU A 104 -1.70 -14.92 -23.87
N ARG A 105 -0.49 -14.45 -24.20
CA ARG A 105 0.56 -14.09 -23.25
C ARG A 105 1.28 -12.81 -23.70
N PRO A 106 1.63 -11.90 -22.78
CA PRO A 106 1.37 -11.97 -21.33
C PRO A 106 -0.14 -11.85 -21.00
N THR A 107 -0.51 -12.20 -19.76
CA THR A 107 -1.88 -11.96 -19.27
C THR A 107 -2.04 -10.52 -18.75
N SER A 108 -3.14 -10.21 -18.05
CA SER A 108 -3.33 -8.88 -17.45
C SER A 108 -2.31 -8.55 -16.36
N ALA A 109 -1.62 -9.55 -15.80
CA ALA A 109 -0.54 -9.36 -14.86
C ALA A 109 0.48 -10.49 -14.95
N GLU A 110 1.76 -10.17 -14.78
CA GLU A 110 2.85 -11.13 -14.69
C GLU A 110 3.79 -10.69 -13.56
N ASP A 111 4.41 -11.64 -12.87
CA ASP A 111 5.28 -11.31 -11.73
C ASP A 111 6.65 -10.86 -12.23
N SER A 112 7.20 -9.82 -11.60
CA SER A 112 8.51 -9.26 -11.93
C SER A 112 9.61 -10.31 -11.71
N GLY A 113 10.62 -10.30 -12.60
CA GLY A 113 11.69 -11.29 -12.66
C GLY A 113 11.30 -12.61 -13.34
N THR A 114 10.00 -12.86 -13.60
CA THR A 114 9.59 -14.05 -14.34
C THR A 114 9.90 -13.93 -15.83
N THR A 115 10.16 -15.07 -16.46
CA THR A 115 10.33 -15.17 -17.91
C THR A 115 9.05 -15.77 -18.52
N VAL A 116 8.46 -15.03 -19.45
CA VAL A 116 7.22 -15.34 -20.15
C VAL A 116 7.54 -15.57 -21.62
N VAL A 117 6.90 -16.55 -22.26
CA VAL A 117 6.88 -16.67 -23.73
C VAL A 117 5.65 -15.92 -24.22
N PRO A 118 5.78 -14.73 -24.84
CA PRO A 118 4.63 -14.03 -25.39
C PRO A 118 3.99 -14.85 -26.50
N ALA A 119 2.67 -14.75 -26.61
CA ALA A 119 1.91 -15.54 -27.57
C ALA A 119 0.58 -14.88 -27.93
N CYS A 120 0.13 -15.11 -29.14
CA CYS A 120 -1.17 -14.66 -29.62
C CYS A 120 -1.83 -15.71 -30.52
N SER A 121 -3.10 -15.49 -30.82
CA SER A 121 -3.80 -16.17 -31.91
C SER A 121 -4.14 -15.19 -33.02
N VAL A 122 -4.00 -15.67 -34.25
CA VAL A 122 -4.33 -14.95 -35.50
C VAL A 122 -5.30 -15.79 -36.32
N TYR A 123 -6.08 -15.15 -37.18
CA TYR A 123 -7.05 -15.82 -38.04
C TYR A 123 -6.98 -15.27 -39.45
N ASN A 124 -7.11 -16.13 -40.46
CA ASN A 124 -7.21 -15.71 -41.85
C ASN A 124 -8.68 -15.57 -42.24
N TYR A 125 -9.14 -14.34 -42.38
CA TYR A 125 -10.51 -13.97 -42.71
C TYR A 125 -10.74 -13.81 -44.22
N GLY A 126 -9.67 -13.71 -45.02
CA GLY A 126 -9.71 -13.59 -46.47
C GLY A 126 -9.90 -14.94 -47.19
N GLU A 127 -9.70 -14.93 -48.51
CA GLU A 127 -9.91 -16.09 -49.39
C GLU A 127 -8.61 -16.74 -49.87
N HIS A 128 -7.46 -16.12 -49.58
CA HIS A 128 -6.14 -16.57 -50.02
C HIS A 128 -5.28 -17.13 -48.87
N THR A 129 -4.36 -18.02 -49.22
CA THR A 129 -3.36 -18.52 -48.27
C THR A 129 -2.27 -17.46 -48.09
N GLU A 130 -2.07 -17.02 -46.84
CA GLU A 130 -1.23 -15.86 -46.56
C GLU A 130 0.12 -16.20 -45.90
N THR A 131 1.12 -15.35 -46.17
CA THR A 131 2.42 -15.36 -45.47
C THR A 131 2.76 -13.94 -45.06
N TYR A 132 2.89 -13.72 -43.76
CA TYR A 132 2.99 -12.38 -43.18
C TYR A 132 3.76 -12.40 -41.86
N GLN A 133 4.13 -11.22 -41.39
CA GLN A 133 4.77 -11.04 -40.09
C GLN A 133 3.72 -10.72 -39.03
N VAL A 134 3.95 -11.19 -37.81
CA VAL A 134 3.20 -10.75 -36.63
C VAL A 134 4.19 -10.09 -35.70
N ARG A 135 3.90 -8.87 -35.25
CA ARG A 135 4.72 -8.10 -34.32
C ARG A 135 4.09 -8.08 -32.94
N MET A 136 4.88 -8.38 -31.92
CA MET A 136 4.53 -8.22 -30.51
C MET A 136 5.37 -7.10 -29.91
N ARG A 137 4.70 -6.09 -29.35
CA ARG A 137 5.30 -5.01 -28.57
C ARG A 137 4.82 -5.08 -27.13
N ILE A 138 5.74 -5.01 -26.17
CA ILE A 138 5.44 -4.93 -24.73
C ILE A 138 6.24 -3.76 -24.16
N GLY A 139 5.52 -2.74 -23.69
CA GLY A 139 6.14 -1.50 -23.20
C GLY A 139 6.95 -0.81 -24.30
N THR A 140 8.12 -0.28 -23.92
CA THR A 140 9.06 0.37 -24.86
C THR A 140 10.29 -0.47 -25.15
N HIS A 141 10.45 -1.60 -24.45
CA HIS A 141 11.68 -2.40 -24.39
C HIS A 141 11.61 -3.73 -25.14
N TYR A 142 10.40 -4.23 -25.43
CA TYR A 142 10.22 -5.47 -26.19
C TYR A 142 9.48 -5.17 -27.50
N ASP A 143 10.13 -5.43 -28.62
CA ASP A 143 9.58 -5.37 -29.98
C ASP A 143 10.15 -6.56 -30.76
N GLN A 144 9.32 -7.59 -30.94
CA GLN A 144 9.72 -8.83 -31.60
C GLN A 144 8.72 -9.21 -32.68
N VAL A 145 9.21 -9.95 -33.68
CA VAL A 145 8.42 -10.35 -34.83
C VAL A 145 8.51 -11.87 -35.01
N ALA A 146 7.39 -12.51 -35.34
CA ALA A 146 7.30 -13.91 -35.72
C ALA A 146 6.67 -14.03 -37.11
N THR A 147 7.22 -14.89 -37.96
CA THR A 147 6.69 -15.13 -39.32
C THR A 147 5.64 -16.24 -39.31
N VAL A 148 4.48 -15.96 -39.90
CA VAL A 148 3.47 -16.98 -40.18
C VAL A 148 3.53 -17.28 -41.68
N THR A 149 3.70 -18.56 -42.02
CA THR A 149 3.82 -19.02 -43.41
C THR A 149 2.67 -19.94 -43.79
N GLY A 150 2.09 -19.74 -44.97
CA GLY A 150 1.09 -20.65 -45.52
C GLY A 150 -0.18 -20.75 -44.67
N HIS A 151 -0.65 -19.63 -44.12
CA HIS A 151 -1.87 -19.58 -43.30
C HIS A 151 -3.11 -19.72 -44.19
N ALA A 152 -3.74 -20.90 -44.20
CA ALA A 152 -4.90 -21.16 -45.05
C ALA A 152 -6.12 -20.31 -44.62
N PRO A 153 -7.02 -19.96 -45.57
CA PRO A 153 -8.29 -19.29 -45.29
C PRO A 153 -9.13 -20.00 -44.24
N GLY A 154 -9.77 -19.22 -43.37
CA GLY A 154 -10.71 -19.74 -42.37
C GLY A 154 -10.07 -20.49 -41.20
N GLU A 155 -8.74 -20.49 -41.09
CA GLU A 155 -8.01 -21.15 -40.01
C GLU A 155 -7.58 -20.18 -38.91
N LEU A 156 -7.50 -20.71 -37.68
CA LEU A 156 -6.87 -20.05 -36.54
C LEU A 156 -5.45 -20.60 -36.35
N ARG A 157 -4.48 -19.72 -36.15
CA ARG A 157 -3.09 -20.09 -35.83
C ARG A 157 -2.66 -19.50 -34.50
N TYR A 158 -1.87 -20.28 -33.78
CA TYR A 158 -1.17 -19.87 -32.57
C TYR A 158 0.26 -19.45 -32.94
N VAL A 159 0.70 -18.31 -32.41
CA VAL A 159 2.00 -17.71 -32.72
C VAL A 159 2.73 -17.42 -31.41
N GLU A 160 3.96 -17.88 -31.31
CA GLU A 160 4.87 -17.60 -30.19
C GLU A 160 5.98 -16.65 -30.60
N PHE A 161 6.49 -15.93 -29.61
CA PHE A 161 7.57 -14.96 -29.78
C PHE A 161 8.76 -15.34 -28.87
N PRO A 162 9.95 -14.76 -29.11
CA PRO A 162 11.08 -14.90 -28.19
C PRO A 162 10.71 -14.54 -26.75
N THR A 163 11.32 -15.21 -25.78
CA THR A 163 11.02 -14.99 -24.35
C THR A 163 11.19 -13.53 -23.94
N TRP A 164 10.25 -13.04 -23.14
CA TRP A 164 10.27 -11.75 -22.48
C TRP A 164 10.46 -11.94 -20.97
N THR A 165 11.36 -11.18 -20.36
CA THR A 165 11.52 -11.16 -18.90
C THR A 165 10.91 -9.87 -18.34
N VAL A 166 10.06 -10.01 -17.33
CA VAL A 166 9.35 -8.89 -16.70
C VAL A 166 10.29 -8.12 -15.78
N LEU A 167 11.11 -7.24 -16.34
CA LEU A 167 12.09 -6.46 -15.57
C LEU A 167 11.57 -5.10 -15.10
N GLU A 168 10.64 -4.52 -15.84
CA GLU A 168 10.11 -3.20 -15.54
C GLU A 168 8.85 -3.28 -14.67
N ARG A 169 8.80 -2.38 -13.67
CA ARG A 169 7.66 -2.27 -12.74
C ARG A 169 6.51 -1.52 -13.41
N GLY A 170 5.26 -1.84 -13.05
CA GLY A 170 4.10 -1.04 -13.45
C GLY A 170 3.35 -1.60 -14.67
N GLN A 171 2.54 -0.75 -15.30
CA GLN A 171 1.71 -1.13 -16.45
C GLN A 171 2.50 -1.08 -17.75
N HIS A 172 2.44 -2.17 -18.51
CA HIS A 172 3.00 -2.32 -19.84
C HIS A 172 1.88 -2.37 -20.86
N ALA A 173 1.88 -1.43 -21.82
CA ALA A 173 1.03 -1.55 -23.00
C ALA A 173 1.53 -2.71 -23.85
N VAL A 174 0.65 -3.64 -24.19
CA VAL A 174 0.96 -4.79 -25.04
C VAL A 174 0.14 -4.66 -26.30
N ARG A 175 0.83 -4.66 -27.45
CA ARG A 175 0.20 -4.64 -28.77
C ARG A 175 0.71 -5.81 -29.59
N CYS A 176 -0.23 -6.60 -30.12
CA CYS A 176 0.07 -7.58 -31.15
C CYS A 176 -0.54 -7.09 -32.47
N THR A 177 0.21 -7.19 -33.56
CA THR A 177 -0.18 -6.68 -34.87
C THR A 177 0.19 -7.67 -35.97
N THR A 178 -0.74 -8.02 -36.86
CA THR A 178 -0.44 -8.66 -38.14
C THR A 178 0.03 -7.58 -39.13
N GLU A 179 1.10 -7.87 -39.86
CA GLU A 179 1.72 -6.98 -40.84
C GLU A 179 1.59 -7.61 -42.25
N LEU A 180 0.35 -7.80 -42.70
CA LEU A 180 0.06 -8.23 -44.07
C LEU A 180 0.02 -7.01 -45.01
N PRO A 181 0.88 -6.95 -46.05
CA PRO A 181 0.81 -5.88 -47.02
C PRO A 181 -0.48 -5.96 -47.84
N GLY A 182 -1.24 -4.86 -47.90
CA GLY A 182 -2.51 -4.82 -48.63
C GLY A 182 -3.65 -5.55 -47.92
N ASP A 183 -3.59 -5.68 -46.59
CA ASP A 183 -4.72 -6.18 -45.80
C ASP A 183 -5.96 -5.29 -46.00
N ASP A 184 -7.07 -5.91 -46.41
CA ASP A 184 -8.32 -5.26 -46.77
C ASP A 184 -9.08 -4.74 -45.55
N ILE A 185 -8.83 -5.27 -44.34
CA ILE A 185 -9.47 -4.87 -43.09
C ILE A 185 -8.42 -4.50 -42.01
N PRO A 186 -7.72 -3.36 -42.16
CA PRO A 186 -6.63 -2.98 -41.25
C PRO A 186 -7.04 -2.76 -39.78
N SER A 187 -8.33 -2.53 -39.51
CA SER A 187 -8.87 -2.34 -38.16
C SER A 187 -8.71 -3.59 -37.28
N ASN A 188 -8.75 -4.78 -37.87
CA ASN A 188 -8.69 -6.05 -37.16
C ASN A 188 -7.24 -6.56 -37.01
N SER A 189 -6.29 -5.91 -37.68
CA SER A 189 -4.89 -6.34 -37.73
C SER A 189 -4.17 -6.16 -36.39
N HIS A 190 -4.80 -5.61 -35.36
CA HIS A 190 -4.17 -5.50 -34.04
C HIS A 190 -5.11 -5.78 -32.87
N ARG A 191 -4.50 -6.17 -31.75
CA ARG A 191 -5.12 -6.22 -30.43
C ARG A 191 -4.21 -5.60 -29.41
N ASP A 192 -4.82 -4.93 -28.44
CA ASP A 192 -4.15 -4.27 -27.33
C ASP A 192 -4.63 -4.85 -26.00
N ILE A 193 -3.71 -5.06 -25.07
CA ILE A 193 -4.00 -5.29 -23.65
C ILE A 193 -3.04 -4.45 -22.80
N ILE A 194 -3.32 -4.38 -21.50
CA ILE A 194 -2.39 -3.87 -20.50
C ILE A 194 -1.93 -5.06 -19.66
N CYS A 195 -0.61 -5.22 -19.51
CA CYS A 195 0.00 -6.18 -18.61
C CYS A 195 0.62 -5.45 -17.42
N GLN A 196 0.18 -5.75 -16.20
CA GLN A 196 0.80 -5.24 -14.98
C GLN A 196 2.02 -6.12 -14.62
N GLY A 197 3.22 -5.55 -14.60
CA GLY A 197 4.37 -6.15 -13.94
C GLY A 197 4.24 -6.03 -12.43
N ASN A 198 3.95 -7.13 -11.74
CA ASN A 198 3.76 -7.17 -10.30
C ASN A 198 5.11 -7.23 -9.59
N VAL A 199 5.33 -6.31 -8.65
CA VAL A 199 6.46 -6.38 -7.73
C VAL A 199 5.95 -6.68 -6.34
N TYR A 200 6.54 -7.67 -5.70
CA TYR A 200 6.38 -7.95 -4.27
C TYR A 200 7.66 -7.50 -3.57
N ASP A 201 7.52 -6.45 -2.80
CA ASP A 201 8.60 -5.79 -2.08
C ASP A 201 7.99 -5.13 -0.85
N ILE A 202 8.29 -5.69 0.31
CA ILE A 202 7.88 -5.10 1.59
C ILE A 202 9.14 -4.70 2.35
N ALA A 203 9.00 -3.81 3.31
CA ALA A 203 10.13 -3.39 4.11
C ALA A 203 9.70 -3.10 5.53
N VAL A 204 10.60 -3.36 6.47
CA VAL A 204 10.55 -2.68 7.76
C VAL A 204 11.50 -1.48 7.67
N LEU A 205 10.96 -0.28 7.84
CA LEU A 205 11.73 0.96 7.67
C LEU A 205 12.37 1.40 8.98
N ARG A 206 11.62 1.30 10.08
CA ARG A 206 12.01 1.87 11.37
C ARG A 206 11.46 1.08 12.55
N MET A 207 12.18 1.18 13.66
CA MET A 207 11.76 0.69 14.97
C MET A 207 11.70 1.88 15.93
N PHE A 208 10.49 2.34 16.27
CA PHE A 208 10.27 3.50 17.15
C PHE A 208 10.37 3.13 18.62
N ALA A 209 9.81 1.98 19.01
CA ALA A 209 9.83 1.48 20.37
C ALA A 209 10.30 0.01 20.37
N PRO A 210 11.10 -0.42 21.36
CA PRO A 210 11.60 0.30 22.54
C PRO A 210 12.54 1.50 22.26
N ALA A 211 12.93 2.29 23.25
CA ALA A 211 14.04 3.25 23.06
C ALA A 211 15.39 2.50 23.05
N ASP A 212 16.50 3.19 22.82
CA ASP A 212 17.84 2.63 22.98
C ASP A 212 18.14 2.25 24.44
N THR A 213 17.50 2.92 25.40
CA THR A 213 17.55 2.64 26.83
C THR A 213 16.14 2.59 27.43
N VAL A 214 15.83 1.57 28.23
CA VAL A 214 14.55 1.40 28.92
C VAL A 214 14.76 1.04 30.40
N ASP A 215 13.81 1.39 31.27
CA ASP A 215 13.86 0.99 32.68
C ASP A 215 13.43 -0.46 32.85
N SER A 216 14.09 -1.16 33.77
CA SER A 216 13.63 -2.44 34.30
C SER A 216 12.22 -2.33 34.85
N ALA A 217 11.39 -3.33 34.58
CA ALA A 217 9.97 -3.38 34.94
C ALA A 217 9.05 -2.32 34.31
N GLN A 218 9.57 -1.43 33.45
CA GLN A 218 8.72 -0.56 32.64
C GLN A 218 8.11 -1.35 31.48
N THR A 219 6.78 -1.32 31.37
CA THR A 219 6.08 -1.87 30.21
C THR A 219 6.30 -0.96 28.99
N VAL A 220 6.84 -1.54 27.92
CA VAL A 220 7.08 -0.90 26.64
C VAL A 220 6.26 -1.61 25.58
N VAL A 221 5.55 -0.85 24.75
CA VAL A 221 4.81 -1.39 23.59
C VAL A 221 5.72 -1.23 22.38
N PRO A 222 6.29 -2.31 21.81
CA PRO A 222 7.11 -2.20 20.62
C PRO A 222 6.31 -1.59 19.46
N SER A 223 6.98 -0.74 18.69
CA SER A 223 6.35 -0.04 17.58
C SER A 223 7.29 0.07 16.41
N VAL A 224 6.81 -0.29 15.22
CA VAL A 224 7.59 -0.43 13.99
C VAL A 224 6.85 0.17 12.81
N GLU A 225 7.60 0.74 11.87
CA GLU A 225 7.08 1.26 10.61
C GLU A 225 7.36 0.24 9.50
N VAL A 226 6.32 -0.16 8.79
CA VAL A 226 6.40 -1.05 7.64
C VAL A 226 5.89 -0.34 6.39
N HIS A 227 6.42 -0.71 5.22
CA HIS A 227 6.07 -0.11 3.93
C HIS A 227 5.89 -1.21 2.90
N ASN A 228 4.83 -1.12 2.10
CA ASN A 228 4.71 -1.87 0.85
C ASN A 228 5.37 -1.08 -0.28
N LEU A 229 6.56 -1.49 -0.70
CA LEU A 229 7.32 -0.94 -1.84
C LEU A 229 6.98 -1.65 -3.17
N GLY A 230 6.11 -2.65 -3.12
CA GLY A 230 5.60 -3.39 -4.26
C GLY A 230 4.51 -2.64 -5.05
N THR A 231 4.04 -3.25 -6.13
CA THR A 231 3.00 -2.68 -7.00
C THR A 231 1.61 -3.30 -6.77
N VAL A 232 1.49 -4.24 -5.84
CA VAL A 232 0.23 -4.91 -5.48
C VAL A 232 -0.04 -4.81 -3.99
N PRO A 233 -1.32 -4.72 -3.55
CA PRO A 233 -1.65 -4.81 -2.14
C PRO A 233 -1.22 -6.15 -1.55
N ASP A 234 -0.65 -6.12 -0.35
CA ASP A 234 -0.21 -7.35 0.33
C ASP A 234 -0.55 -7.36 1.83
N ILE A 235 -0.63 -8.57 2.38
CA ILE A 235 -0.77 -8.82 3.81
C ILE A 235 0.64 -8.97 4.38
N ILE A 236 1.13 -7.90 5.01
CA ILE A 236 2.43 -7.88 5.64
C ILE A 236 2.31 -8.50 7.02
N LYS A 237 3.04 -9.59 7.25
CA LYS A 237 3.19 -10.18 8.57
C LYS A 237 4.47 -9.64 9.20
N VAL A 238 4.35 -9.19 10.45
CA VAL A 238 5.44 -8.58 11.21
C VAL A 238 5.73 -9.44 12.41
N ARG A 239 7.01 -9.73 12.66
CA ARG A 239 7.50 -10.41 13.87
C ARG A 239 8.50 -9.50 14.55
N PHE A 240 8.28 -9.28 15.83
CA PHE A 240 9.21 -8.60 16.69
C PHE A 240 9.75 -9.58 17.71
N GLU A 241 11.06 -9.56 17.95
CA GLU A 241 11.74 -10.46 18.88
C GLU A 241 12.75 -9.68 19.72
N MET A 242 12.88 -10.09 20.96
CA MET A 242 13.92 -9.66 21.89
C MET A 242 14.75 -10.86 22.31
N SER A 243 16.06 -10.67 22.49
CA SER A 243 16.97 -11.75 22.90
C SER A 243 16.76 -12.26 24.33
N ASP A 244 15.86 -11.66 25.11
CA ASP A 244 15.40 -12.17 26.41
C ASP A 244 14.28 -13.22 26.28
N GLY A 245 13.83 -13.51 25.05
CA GLY A 245 12.79 -14.49 24.76
C GLY A 245 11.41 -13.90 24.50
N TYR A 246 11.22 -12.58 24.63
CA TYR A 246 9.98 -11.95 24.18
C TYR A 246 9.88 -12.00 22.65
N TRP A 247 8.69 -12.32 22.16
CA TRP A 247 8.34 -12.16 20.76
C TRP A 247 6.85 -11.88 20.62
N ASP A 248 6.48 -11.17 19.57
CA ASP A 248 5.10 -11.00 19.16
C ASP A 248 4.99 -10.87 17.64
N THR A 249 3.77 -11.07 17.14
CA THR A 249 3.47 -10.97 15.72
C THR A 249 2.18 -10.22 15.48
N THR A 250 2.14 -9.43 14.43
CA THR A 250 0.93 -8.76 13.95
C THR A 250 0.86 -8.80 12.43
N SER A 251 -0.25 -8.39 11.85
CA SER A 251 -0.41 -8.35 10.39
C SER A 251 -1.22 -7.14 9.96
N VAL A 252 -0.87 -6.59 8.80
CA VAL A 252 -1.54 -5.43 8.21
C VAL A 252 -1.68 -5.61 6.71
N ILE A 253 -2.80 -5.15 6.15
CA ILE A 253 -2.95 -5.04 4.70
C ILE A 253 -2.47 -3.66 4.28
N LEU A 254 -1.43 -3.59 3.44
CA LEU A 254 -0.95 -2.34 2.86
C LEU A 254 -1.11 -2.33 1.35
N HIS A 255 -1.69 -1.24 0.86
CA HIS A 255 -1.71 -0.93 -0.57
C HIS A 255 -0.32 -0.50 -1.06
N PRO A 256 -0.05 -0.54 -2.38
CA PRO A 256 1.21 -0.09 -2.96
C PRO A 256 1.61 1.31 -2.49
N ASP A 257 2.89 1.49 -2.21
CA ASP A 257 3.49 2.75 -1.73
C ASP A 257 2.86 3.29 -0.42
N ARG A 258 2.21 2.44 0.37
CA ARG A 258 1.68 2.80 1.68
C ARG A 258 2.57 2.27 2.79
N LEU A 259 2.84 3.14 3.76
CA LEU A 259 3.45 2.81 5.03
C LEU A 259 2.40 2.84 6.15
N ASP A 260 2.66 2.07 7.21
CA ASP A 260 1.89 2.08 8.44
C ASP A 260 2.79 1.83 9.66
N THR A 261 2.39 2.37 10.80
CA THR A 261 3.08 2.17 12.08
C THR A 261 2.27 1.19 12.92
N LEU A 262 2.86 0.02 13.16
CA LEU A 262 2.23 -1.04 13.93
C LEU A 262 2.71 -1.01 15.37
N GLN A 263 1.80 -1.38 16.27
CA GLN A 263 2.10 -1.67 17.66
C GLN A 263 1.99 -3.18 17.89
N LEU A 264 2.93 -3.72 18.65
CA LEU A 264 2.94 -5.12 19.08
C LEU A 264 2.55 -5.23 20.56
N GLY A 265 2.33 -6.45 21.04
CA GLY A 265 2.02 -6.76 22.42
C GLY A 265 3.05 -6.19 23.40
N PRO A 266 2.68 -5.86 24.64
CA PRO A 266 3.58 -5.24 25.59
C PRO A 266 4.77 -6.14 25.96
N TRP A 267 5.95 -5.55 26.02
CA TRP A 267 7.20 -6.13 26.53
C TRP A 267 7.56 -5.47 27.87
N THR A 268 7.88 -6.26 28.89
CA THR A 268 8.29 -5.76 30.21
C THR A 268 9.60 -6.43 30.64
N PRO A 269 10.77 -5.79 30.47
CA PRO A 269 12.05 -6.39 30.81
C PRO A 269 12.19 -6.60 32.32
N GLN A 270 12.56 -7.82 32.72
CA GLN A 270 12.77 -8.18 34.13
C GLN A 270 14.25 -8.18 34.54
N THR A 271 15.15 -8.23 33.56
CA THR A 271 16.59 -8.38 33.78
C THR A 271 17.34 -7.20 33.20
N LEU A 272 18.38 -6.75 33.92
CA LEU A 272 19.29 -5.71 33.47
C LEU A 272 20.25 -6.29 32.43
N GLY A 273 20.59 -5.52 31.41
CA GLY A 273 21.50 -5.99 30.36
C GLY A 273 21.34 -5.25 29.04
N VAL A 274 22.03 -5.75 28.02
CA VAL A 274 21.86 -5.32 26.64
C VAL A 274 21.18 -6.47 25.89
N PHE A 275 20.04 -6.17 25.28
CA PHE A 275 19.23 -7.12 24.52
C PHE A 275 19.22 -6.74 23.05
N GLN A 276 19.20 -7.75 22.18
CA GLN A 276 19.00 -7.53 20.75
C GLN A 276 17.50 -7.50 20.46
N ALA A 277 17.06 -6.42 19.83
CA ALA A 277 15.74 -6.28 19.25
C ALA A 277 15.84 -6.57 17.74
N ARG A 278 14.98 -7.45 17.24
CA ARG A 278 14.89 -7.79 15.83
C ARG A 278 13.45 -7.65 15.37
N CYS A 279 13.22 -6.87 14.32
CA CYS A 279 11.95 -6.88 13.60
C CYS A 279 12.17 -7.49 12.23
N SER A 280 11.33 -8.45 11.86
CA SER A 280 11.32 -9.11 10.56
C SER A 280 9.93 -9.01 9.94
N VAL A 281 9.86 -8.85 8.62
CA VAL A 281 8.60 -8.85 7.87
C VAL A 281 8.60 -9.91 6.77
N TRP A 282 7.42 -10.42 6.44
CA TRP A 282 7.22 -11.34 5.31
C TRP A 282 5.82 -11.18 4.71
N GLY A 283 5.77 -11.28 3.37
CA GLY A 283 4.56 -11.15 2.57
C GLY A 283 4.39 -12.34 1.62
N ARG A 284 3.61 -12.15 0.56
CA ARG A 284 3.45 -13.13 -0.52
C ARG A 284 4.56 -12.93 -1.53
N TRP A 285 5.56 -13.82 -1.50
CA TRP A 285 6.76 -13.71 -2.34
C TRP A 285 7.54 -12.43 -2.02
N GLU A 286 8.86 -12.48 -2.12
CA GLU A 286 9.71 -11.35 -1.78
C GLU A 286 10.83 -11.27 -2.79
N MET A 287 10.98 -10.11 -3.43
CA MET A 287 12.06 -9.88 -4.37
C MET A 287 13.29 -9.25 -3.72
N VAL A 288 13.10 -8.51 -2.63
CA VAL A 288 14.17 -7.83 -1.91
C VAL A 288 14.11 -8.28 -0.45
N TRP A 289 15.06 -9.12 -0.03
CA TRP A 289 15.03 -9.68 1.33
C TRP A 289 15.85 -8.83 2.30
N GLU A 290 16.70 -7.94 1.79
CA GLU A 290 17.63 -7.11 2.55
C GLU A 290 16.92 -6.04 3.40
N ASN A 291 15.76 -5.55 2.96
CA ASN A 291 14.93 -4.55 3.65
C ASN A 291 13.87 -5.17 4.57
N ASN A 292 13.83 -6.51 4.68
CA ASN A 292 12.85 -7.22 5.49
C ASN A 292 13.21 -7.37 6.95
N VAL A 293 14.42 -6.96 7.35
CA VAL A 293 14.90 -7.11 8.71
C VAL A 293 15.59 -5.84 9.18
N ILE A 294 15.24 -5.38 10.38
CA ILE A 294 16.02 -4.39 11.14
C ILE A 294 16.36 -4.98 12.50
N GLU A 295 17.62 -4.84 12.90
CA GLU A 295 18.14 -5.23 14.20
C GLU A 295 18.74 -4.01 14.91
N ARG A 296 18.60 -3.98 16.24
CA ARG A 296 19.29 -3.00 17.09
C ARG A 296 19.45 -3.51 18.51
N THR A 297 20.32 -2.87 19.28
CA THR A 297 20.50 -3.13 20.71
C THR A 297 19.63 -2.22 21.58
N VAL A 298 19.11 -2.77 22.67
CA VAL A 298 18.34 -2.07 23.71
C VAL A 298 19.00 -2.32 25.05
N ARG A 299 19.33 -1.26 25.79
CA ARG A 299 19.91 -1.35 27.13
C ARG A 299 18.80 -1.24 28.19
N VAL A 300 18.66 -2.27 29.03
CA VAL A 300 17.79 -2.23 30.21
C VAL A 300 18.62 -1.82 31.41
N VAL A 301 18.25 -0.68 31.99
CA VAL A 301 18.87 -0.12 33.20
C VAL A 301 17.85 -0.07 34.33
N ARG A 302 18.29 0.18 35.56
CA ARG A 302 17.40 0.55 36.65
C ARG A 302 17.41 2.07 36.76
N THR A 303 16.32 2.75 36.43
CA THR A 303 16.14 4.18 36.71
C THR A 303 15.27 4.39 37.95
N GLY A 304 15.79 3.96 39.10
CA GLY A 304 15.25 4.40 40.39
C GLY A 304 15.91 5.70 40.82
N VAL A 305 15.13 6.69 41.24
CA VAL A 305 15.61 7.62 42.28
C VAL A 305 15.83 6.74 43.51
N ALA A 306 17.05 6.71 44.03
CA ALA A 306 17.33 5.99 45.26
C ALA A 306 16.54 6.65 46.41
N GLU A 307 15.40 6.08 46.78
CA GLU A 307 15.04 6.07 48.19
C GLU A 307 16.02 5.11 48.84
N GLU A 308 17.06 5.66 49.48
CA GLU A 308 17.84 4.89 50.44
C GLU A 308 16.84 4.25 51.39
N ALA A 309 16.86 2.92 51.42
CA ALA A 309 16.20 2.16 52.47
C ALA A 309 16.55 2.81 53.81
N PRO A 310 15.61 2.96 54.76
CA PRO A 310 15.96 3.48 56.08
C PRO A 310 16.99 2.54 56.70
N GLY A 311 18.26 2.89 56.57
CA GLY A 311 19.32 2.37 57.39
C GLY A 311 18.91 2.62 58.83
N LEU A 312 19.04 1.57 59.65
CA LEU A 312 18.77 1.55 61.09
C LEU A 312 18.66 2.96 61.70
N LEU A 313 17.45 3.31 62.13
CA LEU A 313 17.18 4.51 62.93
C LEU A 313 18.30 4.71 63.96
N PRO A 314 19.08 5.81 63.89
CA PRO A 314 19.84 6.26 65.04
C PRO A 314 18.81 6.68 66.11
N GLY A 315 19.05 6.32 67.36
CA GLY A 315 18.13 6.59 68.47
C GLY A 315 17.66 8.06 68.59
N PRO A 316 16.59 8.31 69.37
CA PRO A 316 15.80 9.55 69.38
C PRO A 316 16.56 10.85 69.70
N ASP A 317 17.85 10.80 70.07
CA ASP A 317 18.61 11.96 70.54
C ASP A 317 19.43 12.69 69.45
N ARG A 318 19.30 12.33 68.16
CA ARG A 318 20.21 12.83 67.10
C ARG A 318 19.58 13.66 66.00
N VAL A 319 18.30 14.03 66.08
CA VAL A 319 17.61 14.83 65.06
C VAL A 319 16.97 16.10 65.66
N PRO A 320 16.95 17.23 64.93
CA PRO A 320 16.21 18.42 65.35
C PRO A 320 14.73 18.10 65.57
N MET A 321 14.17 18.50 66.71
CA MET A 321 12.77 18.28 67.05
C MET A 321 12.01 19.59 67.14
N LEU A 322 10.87 19.68 66.49
CA LEU A 322 9.96 20.82 66.62
C LEU A 322 8.81 20.45 67.55
N VAL A 323 8.72 21.13 68.70
CA VAL A 323 7.63 20.94 69.65
C VAL A 323 7.02 22.30 69.98
N ARG A 324 5.75 22.50 69.62
CA ARG A 324 4.96 23.72 69.95
C ARG A 324 5.67 25.04 69.58
N GLY A 325 6.34 25.06 68.42
CA GLY A 325 7.05 26.23 67.91
C GLY A 325 8.44 26.46 68.52
N ILE A 326 8.96 25.51 69.29
CA ILE A 326 10.35 25.47 69.73
C ILE A 326 11.09 24.41 68.93
N LEU A 327 12.13 24.81 68.21
CA LEU A 327 13.02 23.92 67.47
C LEU A 327 14.23 23.58 68.36
N ASN A 328 14.28 22.34 68.85
CA ASN A 328 15.35 21.86 69.71
C ASN A 328 16.46 21.20 68.88
N MET A 329 17.68 21.71 69.00
CA MET A 329 18.87 21.25 68.26
C MET A 329 19.75 20.35 69.13
N PRO A 330 20.33 19.26 68.58
CA PRO A 330 21.29 18.42 69.30
C PRO A 330 22.49 19.21 69.83
N ALA A 331 23.03 18.80 70.98
CA ALA A 331 24.15 19.48 71.64
C ALA A 331 25.43 19.58 70.77
N ASP A 332 25.60 18.62 69.85
CA ASP A 332 26.79 18.49 69.00
C ASP A 332 26.74 19.39 67.75
N ASP A 333 25.62 20.03 67.42
CA ASP A 333 25.48 20.87 66.21
C ASP A 333 25.85 22.33 66.48
N ALA A 334 27.15 22.60 66.72
CA ALA A 334 27.67 23.92 67.11
C ALA A 334 27.55 25.02 66.02
N ALA A 335 27.22 24.66 64.76
CA ALA A 335 27.09 25.61 63.66
C ALA A 335 25.92 25.23 62.73
N ALA A 336 24.70 25.52 63.19
CA ALA A 336 23.47 25.26 62.45
C ALA A 336 22.78 26.55 61.97
N SER A 337 22.08 26.47 60.84
CA SER A 337 21.23 27.56 60.35
C SER A 337 19.93 27.07 59.75
N LEU A 338 18.87 27.86 59.91
CA LEU A 338 17.55 27.61 59.34
C LEU A 338 17.39 28.40 58.04
N HIS A 339 16.87 27.75 57.01
CA HIS A 339 16.63 28.33 55.68
C HIS A 339 15.17 28.17 55.28
N ASP A 340 14.61 29.13 54.54
CA ASP A 340 13.28 29.02 53.94
C ASP A 340 13.29 28.10 52.70
N ALA A 341 12.11 27.83 52.12
CA ALA A 341 11.97 26.98 50.95
C ALA A 341 12.73 27.48 49.70
N SER A 342 13.10 28.77 49.65
CA SER A 342 13.94 29.33 48.58
C SER A 342 15.44 29.16 48.82
N GLY A 343 15.83 28.63 49.99
CA GLY A 343 17.22 28.44 50.40
C GLY A 343 17.84 29.65 51.12
N ARG A 344 17.09 30.75 51.30
CA ARG A 344 17.57 31.93 52.01
C ARG A 344 17.66 31.64 53.51
N LYS A 345 18.78 32.02 54.14
CA LYS A 345 18.98 31.87 55.59
C LYS A 345 18.03 32.80 56.35
N VAL A 346 17.24 32.22 57.24
CA VAL A 346 16.23 32.92 58.05
C VAL A 346 16.73 33.13 59.48
N MET A 347 17.48 32.18 60.03
CA MET A 347 17.94 32.22 61.41
C MET A 347 19.25 31.42 61.59
N ALA A 348 20.11 31.86 62.51
CA ALA A 348 21.21 31.02 63.02
C ALA A 348 20.70 30.25 64.23
N LEU A 349 20.98 28.94 64.29
CA LEU A 349 20.49 28.06 65.34
C LEU A 349 21.59 27.79 66.35
N VAL A 350 21.22 27.76 67.63
CA VAL A 350 22.09 27.35 68.73
C VAL A 350 21.74 25.93 69.18
N PRO A 351 22.67 25.16 69.77
CA PRO A 351 22.33 23.92 70.45
C PRO A 351 21.25 24.15 71.52
N GLY A 352 20.30 23.22 71.64
CA GLY A 352 19.14 23.39 72.52
C GLY A 352 17.95 24.13 71.87
N GLU A 353 17.16 24.82 72.69
CA GLU A 353 15.89 25.43 72.27
C GLU A 353 16.06 26.70 71.42
N ASN A 354 15.41 26.73 70.26
CA ASN A 354 15.31 27.91 69.39
C ASN A 354 13.84 28.25 69.16
N ASP A 355 13.40 29.47 69.50
CA ASP A 355 12.01 29.90 69.28
C ASP A 355 11.77 30.28 67.81
N VAL A 356 10.90 29.53 67.13
CA VAL A 356 10.55 29.73 65.71
C VAL A 356 9.09 30.18 65.51
N ARG A 357 8.36 30.51 66.58
CA ARG A 357 6.94 30.91 66.51
C ARG A 357 6.70 32.21 65.72
N HIS A 358 7.74 33.04 65.61
CA HIS A 358 7.71 34.28 64.84
C HIS A 358 7.77 34.05 63.32
N LEU A 359 8.06 32.83 62.86
CA LEU A 359 8.15 32.48 61.45
C LEU A 359 6.78 32.10 60.87
N ALA A 360 6.60 32.31 59.57
CA ALA A 360 5.37 31.93 58.87
C ALA A 360 5.26 30.39 58.77
N PRO A 361 4.04 29.82 58.79
CA PRO A 361 3.85 28.39 58.51
C PRO A 361 4.44 28.02 57.15
N GLY A 362 5.06 26.85 57.06
CA GLY A 362 5.70 26.41 55.83
C GLY A 362 6.87 25.47 56.05
N VAL A 363 7.56 25.17 54.95
CA VAL A 363 8.70 24.25 54.94
C VAL A 363 10.00 25.03 55.10
N TYR A 364 10.80 24.61 56.07
CA TYR A 364 12.13 25.14 56.36
C TYR A 364 13.16 24.02 56.35
N PHE A 365 14.42 24.39 56.20
CA PHE A 365 15.55 23.45 56.15
C PHE A 365 16.62 23.85 57.15
N VAL A 366 16.90 22.96 58.10
CA VAL A 366 18.04 23.07 59.01
C VAL A 366 19.27 22.55 58.30
N ARG A 367 20.34 23.35 58.28
CA ARG A 367 21.65 22.94 57.76
C ARG A 367 22.65 22.91 58.89
N THR A 368 23.35 21.79 59.07
CA THR A 368 24.43 21.69 60.05
C THR A 368 25.75 21.35 59.38
N LYS A 369 26.84 21.99 59.81
CA LYS A 369 28.20 21.63 59.42
C LYS A 369 28.63 20.41 60.24
N GLY A 370 29.02 19.32 59.58
CA GLY A 370 29.40 18.08 60.24
C GLY A 370 30.58 18.25 61.22
N PHE A 371 30.56 17.46 62.29
CA PHE A 371 31.64 17.34 63.28
C PHE A 371 32.82 16.54 62.71
N GLU A 372 34.06 16.97 62.96
CA GLU A 372 35.26 16.18 62.66
C GLU A 372 35.36 14.99 63.63
N GLY A 373 35.28 13.77 63.09
CA GLY A 373 35.60 12.56 63.84
C GLY A 373 37.11 12.43 64.00
N SER A 374 37.57 12.02 65.19
CA SER A 374 38.99 11.89 65.56
C SER A 374 39.71 10.68 64.92
N ASN A 375 39.42 10.36 63.66
CA ASN A 375 40.14 9.33 62.90
C ASN A 375 40.02 9.66 61.41
N GLY A 376 41.09 10.26 60.85
CA GLY A 376 41.32 10.69 59.46
C GLY A 376 40.66 9.93 58.30
N GLN A 377 39.34 9.98 58.19
CA GLN A 377 38.54 9.62 57.01
C GLN A 377 37.66 10.79 56.61
N GLU A 378 37.55 11.01 55.30
CA GLU A 378 36.99 12.15 54.59
C GLU A 378 35.72 12.76 55.21
N ALA A 379 35.67 14.09 55.21
CA ALA A 379 34.58 14.93 55.70
C ALA A 379 33.23 14.50 55.11
N LYS A 380 32.41 13.81 55.91
CA LYS A 380 31.00 13.55 55.59
C LYS A 380 30.23 14.86 55.63
N GLY A 381 29.51 15.10 54.54
CA GLY A 381 28.97 16.39 54.13
C GLY A 381 27.96 17.04 55.08
N SER A 382 27.58 18.26 54.71
CA SER A 382 26.54 19.04 55.39
C SER A 382 25.24 18.24 55.50
N ARG A 383 24.68 18.15 56.71
CA ARG A 383 23.38 17.53 56.94
C ARG A 383 22.28 18.56 56.70
N VAL A 384 21.27 18.18 55.91
CA VAL A 384 20.07 19.02 55.70
C VAL A 384 18.85 18.27 56.23
N THR A 385 18.09 18.90 57.11
CA THR A 385 16.87 18.33 57.70
C THR A 385 15.68 19.24 57.41
N LYS A 386 14.61 18.66 56.85
CA LYS A 386 13.34 19.36 56.61
C LYS A 386 12.58 19.51 57.94
N VAL A 387 12.11 20.72 58.21
CA VAL A 387 11.23 21.05 59.34
C VAL A 387 9.98 21.71 58.78
N VAL A 388 8.81 21.24 59.19
CA VAL A 388 7.53 21.83 58.80
C VAL A 388 6.99 22.62 59.99
N LEU A 389 6.82 23.93 59.82
CA LEU A 389 6.15 24.77 60.81
C LEU A 389 4.67 24.78 60.49
N GLU A 390 3.88 24.13 61.35
CA GLU A 390 2.43 24.14 61.34
C GLU A 390 1.95 25.04 62.49
N ARG A 391 0.83 25.73 62.30
CA ARG A 391 0.23 26.60 63.33
C ARG A 391 -0.84 25.85 64.10
#